data_AF-A0A8K0AIT8-F1
#
_entry.id   AF-A0A8K0AIT8-F1
#
_cell.length_a   1.000
_cell.length_b   1.000
_cell.length_c   1.000
_cell.angle_alpha   90.00
_cell.angle_beta   90.00
_cell.angle_gamma   90.00
#
_symmetry.space_group_name_H-M   'P 1'
#
loop_
_entity.id
_entity.type
_entity.pdbx_description
1 polymer ?
#
loop_
_entity_poly.entity_id
_entity_poly.type
_entity_poly.pdbx_seq_one_letter_code
_entity_poly.pdbx_strand_id
1 'polypeptide(L)'
;MSTGMLCQLVAVLLAACGCCVSQPTLSPGVRGAFDLHAKYEQTGQCSYVLVVPGPGEGTCSGDGGGAADGQLREDLAALDARCRNTSAELMKVKVQLLQETVRSRELENTVLVQSQKLAQLEQLVQGLVDNQQSGETLWTEWGPCNASCDGGLRTRKRTTCSSPGQCSEETSYRHCGLHPCPVFKACGSGRWPCYASYAGRQECRDGQCVCTAENYNLYTCEVEVGNCTIFRGAASVGLGVAAPGTYRLGPRNSCVTDDNKDKEVHVIGTYGNATYNSFRTPDRLVPKDWFNVKLVQRGPLTKPLVLVMASYYPMSWDLDIPDGVTIDTVHVSGQTSSNFAGSSQVSAPTGAVGTTVIDWIHYGYGYDHTGGSTALFLKKINELYGPVTSYTGYQHFKSVILQVGGDPLEVVEEPTS
;
A
#
# COMPACT_ATOMS: atom_id res chain seq x y z
N MET A 1 -14.71 27.16 36.28
CA MET A 1 -13.30 27.59 36.24
C MET A 1 -12.62 27.01 37.48
N SER A 2 -11.57 26.21 37.27
CA SER A 2 -10.73 25.72 38.38
C SER A 2 -10.03 26.90 39.04
N THR A 3 -10.09 26.96 40.36
CA THR A 3 -9.48 27.99 41.23
C THR A 3 -7.98 28.18 41.01
N GLY A 4 -7.30 27.28 40.29
CA GLY A 4 -5.86 27.35 40.04
C GLY A 4 -5.39 28.41 39.04
N MET A 5 -6.21 28.81 38.07
CA MET A 5 -5.75 29.72 36.98
C MET A 5 -5.71 31.19 37.41
N LEU A 6 -6.57 31.59 38.36
CA LEU A 6 -6.57 32.95 38.93
C LEU A 6 -5.30 33.22 39.76
N CYS A 7 -4.77 32.21 40.44
CA CYS A 7 -3.55 32.34 41.25
C CYS A 7 -2.29 32.62 40.41
N GLN A 8 -2.22 32.15 39.16
CA GLN A 8 -1.04 32.39 38.32
C GLN A 8 -1.01 33.82 37.75
N LEU A 9 -2.16 34.40 37.41
CA LEU A 9 -2.23 35.80 36.95
C LEU A 9 -1.97 36.79 38.09
N VAL A 10 -2.42 36.48 39.32
CA VAL A 10 -2.10 37.27 40.52
C VAL A 10 -0.61 37.14 40.90
N ALA A 11 0.02 35.98 40.67
CA ALA A 11 1.44 35.78 40.95
C ALA A 11 2.37 36.59 40.03
N VAL A 12 2.00 36.81 38.75
CA VAL A 12 2.80 37.63 37.83
C VAL A 12 2.75 39.12 38.19
N LEU A 13 1.65 39.60 38.78
CA LEU A 13 1.55 40.96 39.33
C LEU A 13 2.35 41.13 40.63
N LEU A 14 2.48 40.09 41.46
CA LEU A 14 3.26 40.14 42.70
C LEU A 14 4.77 39.98 42.49
N ALA A 15 5.21 39.41 41.36
CA ALA A 15 6.63 39.21 41.08
C ALA A 15 7.39 40.49 40.63
N ALA A 16 6.67 41.57 40.28
CA ALA A 16 7.29 42.83 39.86
C ALA A 16 7.60 43.82 41.01
N CYS A 17 7.18 43.54 42.24
CA CYS A 17 7.51 44.33 43.43
C CYS A 17 8.15 43.43 44.50
N GLY A 18 9.45 43.17 44.35
CA GLY A 18 10.26 42.61 45.42
C GLY A 18 10.39 43.62 46.57
N CYS A 19 10.08 43.16 47.78
CA CYS A 19 10.12 43.86 49.08
C CYS A 19 8.83 44.62 49.48
N CYS A 20 7.88 43.89 50.08
CA CYS A 20 7.25 44.20 51.37
C CYS A 20 6.19 43.14 51.73
N VAL A 21 6.24 42.63 52.97
CA VAL A 21 5.27 41.67 53.52
C VAL A 21 4.08 42.45 54.08
N SER A 22 3.05 42.64 53.26
CA SER A 22 1.65 42.86 53.67
C SER A 22 0.75 42.94 52.43
N GLN A 23 -0.44 42.32 52.49
CA GLN A 23 -1.37 42.18 51.36
C GLN A 23 -1.87 43.56 50.84
N PRO A 24 -1.88 43.80 49.53
CA PRO A 24 -2.43 45.03 48.96
C PRO A 24 -3.94 44.90 48.64
N THR A 25 -4.71 45.95 48.95
CA THR A 25 -6.07 46.18 48.44
C THR A 25 -6.17 47.58 47.82
N LEU A 26 -6.88 47.68 46.70
CA LEU A 26 -7.01 48.88 45.85
C LEU A 26 -8.09 49.86 46.36
N SER A 27 -7.81 51.17 46.33
CA SER A 27 -8.79 52.23 46.63
C SER A 27 -9.72 52.54 45.42
N PRO A 28 -11.01 52.84 45.65
CA PRO A 28 -11.94 53.27 44.60
C PRO A 28 -11.83 54.78 44.38
N GLY A 29 -11.51 55.21 43.15
CA GLY A 29 -11.59 56.65 42.83
C GLY A 29 -10.78 57.12 41.62
N VAL A 30 -9.82 56.35 41.13
CA VAL A 30 -9.09 56.71 39.91
C VAL A 30 -9.77 56.01 38.73
N ARG A 31 -10.53 56.76 37.91
CA ARG A 31 -10.90 56.33 36.55
C ARG A 31 -9.64 56.36 35.66
N GLY A 32 -8.66 55.56 36.00
CA GLY A 32 -7.58 55.21 35.09
C GLY A 32 -8.13 54.14 34.19
N ALA A 33 -8.27 54.43 32.90
CA ALA A 33 -8.65 53.43 31.91
C ALA A 33 -7.56 52.35 31.88
N PHE A 34 -7.84 51.19 32.47
CA PHE A 34 -7.04 49.99 32.23
C PHE A 34 -7.44 49.47 30.85
N ASP A 35 -6.50 49.44 29.91
CA ASP A 35 -6.72 48.79 28.62
C ASP A 35 -6.31 47.32 28.75
N LEU A 36 -7.28 46.43 28.60
CA LEU A 36 -7.10 44.99 28.73
C LEU A 36 -7.13 44.38 27.32
N HIS A 37 -5.97 43.96 26.82
CA HIS A 37 -5.86 43.31 25.52
C HIS A 37 -5.79 41.79 25.69
N ALA A 38 -6.67 41.08 24.98
CA ALA A 38 -6.62 39.62 24.86
C ALA A 38 -5.85 39.23 23.59
N LYS A 39 -4.89 38.30 23.71
CA LYS A 39 -4.17 37.73 22.58
C LYS A 39 -4.39 36.22 22.56
N TYR A 40 -4.72 35.68 21.40
CA TYR A 40 -4.95 34.25 21.21
C TYR A 40 -3.67 33.57 20.73
N GLU A 41 -3.27 32.50 21.41
CA GLU A 41 -2.12 31.66 21.02
C GLU A 41 -2.58 30.41 20.27
N GLN A 42 -1.72 29.89 19.38
CA GLN A 42 -2.01 28.71 18.54
C GLN A 42 -2.35 27.44 19.35
N THR A 43 -2.12 27.45 20.66
CA THR A 43 -2.34 26.35 21.62
C THR A 43 -3.79 26.25 22.12
N GLY A 44 -4.66 27.21 21.78
CA GLY A 44 -6.05 27.22 22.24
C GLY A 44 -6.26 27.82 23.64
N GLN A 45 -5.25 28.48 24.18
CA GLN A 45 -5.33 29.22 25.46
C GLN A 45 -5.48 30.72 25.22
N CYS A 46 -6.34 31.36 26.03
CA CYS A 46 -6.52 32.81 26.02
C CYS A 46 -5.50 33.45 26.96
N SER A 47 -4.62 34.28 26.41
CA SER A 47 -3.63 35.04 27.16
C SER A 47 -4.12 36.49 27.31
N TYR A 48 -4.10 37.02 28.53
CA TYR A 48 -4.52 38.39 28.83
C TYR A 48 -3.32 39.24 29.24
N VAL A 49 -3.21 40.44 28.70
CA VAL A 49 -2.19 41.42 29.09
C VAL A 49 -2.89 42.61 29.74
N LEU A 50 -2.59 42.85 31.02
CA LEU A 50 -3.03 44.03 31.74
C LEU A 50 -1.94 45.10 31.64
N VAL A 51 -2.28 46.24 31.04
CA VAL A 51 -1.36 47.39 30.97
C VAL A 51 -1.69 48.34 32.11
N VAL A 52 -0.75 48.52 33.04
CA VAL A 52 -0.89 49.47 34.15
C VAL A 52 -0.09 50.74 33.82
N PRO A 53 -0.67 51.94 33.89
CA PRO A 53 0.07 53.19 33.70
C PRO A 53 1.11 53.39 34.82
N GLY A 54 2.29 53.92 34.47
CA GLY A 54 3.46 54.04 35.34
C GLY A 54 3.32 54.98 36.57
N PRO A 55 4.34 55.02 37.45
CA PRO A 55 4.18 55.43 38.84
C PRO A 55 4.10 56.95 39.01
N GLY A 56 3.01 57.42 39.60
CA GLY A 56 2.95 58.68 40.35
C GLY A 56 2.93 58.36 41.84
N GLU A 57 3.85 58.94 42.62
CA GLU A 57 3.98 58.73 44.06
C GLU A 57 2.71 59.15 44.81
N GLY A 58 2.04 58.18 45.44
CA GLY A 58 0.92 58.42 46.34
C GLY A 58 0.88 57.34 47.43
N THR A 59 1.09 57.72 48.68
CA THR A 59 1.04 56.85 49.85
C THR A 59 -0.38 56.41 50.18
N CYS A 60 -0.60 55.10 50.38
CA CYS A 60 -1.91 54.49 50.65
C CYS A 60 -2.21 54.38 52.16
N SER A 61 -3.42 54.77 52.57
CA SER A 61 -3.93 54.57 53.93
C SER A 61 -5.45 54.32 53.92
N GLY A 62 -5.90 53.20 54.50
CA GLY A 62 -7.15 53.05 55.25
C GLY A 62 -8.47 52.69 54.52
N ASP A 63 -8.99 51.50 54.85
CA ASP A 63 -10.40 51.11 55.03
C ASP A 63 -11.45 51.35 53.91
N GLY A 64 -11.63 50.33 53.06
CA GLY A 64 -12.75 50.27 52.11
C GLY A 64 -12.78 49.00 51.25
N GLY A 65 -12.53 47.83 51.84
CA GLY A 65 -12.50 46.55 51.11
C GLY A 65 -13.89 45.97 50.88
N GLY A 66 -14.35 45.90 49.62
CA GLY A 66 -15.50 45.05 49.29
C GLY A 66 -16.08 45.21 47.88
N ALA A 67 -16.08 46.41 47.29
CA ALA A 67 -16.85 46.66 46.06
C ALA A 67 -16.04 46.57 44.76
N ALA A 68 -14.77 46.99 44.74
CA ALA A 68 -13.98 47.05 43.50
C ALA A 68 -13.46 45.68 43.02
N ASP A 69 -13.26 44.72 43.93
CA ASP A 69 -12.79 43.37 43.61
C ASP A 69 -13.88 42.52 42.94
N GLY A 70 -15.16 42.80 43.25
CA GLY A 70 -16.30 42.13 42.61
C GLY A 70 -16.43 42.47 41.12
N GLN A 71 -16.37 43.76 40.78
CA GLN A 71 -16.55 44.22 39.40
C GLN A 71 -15.45 43.71 38.46
N LEU A 72 -14.18 43.79 38.89
CA LEU A 72 -13.06 43.32 38.07
C LEU A 72 -13.14 41.81 37.80
N ARG A 73 -13.61 41.03 38.80
CA ARG A 73 -13.80 39.59 38.67
C ARG A 73 -14.94 39.23 37.72
N GLU A 74 -16.02 40.01 37.73
CA GLU A 74 -17.12 39.87 36.75
C GLU A 74 -16.65 40.22 35.33
N ASP A 75 -15.89 41.30 35.16
CA ASP A 75 -15.38 41.73 33.85
C ASP A 75 -14.39 40.72 33.24
N LEU A 76 -13.49 40.16 34.06
CA LEU A 76 -12.59 39.07 33.67
C LEU A 76 -13.36 37.80 33.30
N ALA A 77 -14.38 37.43 34.08
CA ALA A 77 -15.22 36.27 33.76
C ALA A 77 -16.00 36.47 32.44
N ALA A 78 -16.51 37.67 32.20
CA ALA A 78 -17.20 38.04 30.97
C ALA A 78 -16.26 38.04 29.75
N LEU A 79 -15.02 38.51 29.92
CA LEU A 79 -14.01 38.46 28.85
C LEU A 79 -13.58 37.03 28.53
N ASP A 80 -13.40 36.19 29.56
CA ASP A 80 -13.03 34.78 29.39
C ASP A 80 -14.15 33.95 28.74
N ALA A 81 -15.41 34.26 29.07
CA ALA A 81 -16.56 33.71 28.37
C ALA A 81 -16.57 34.11 26.87
N ARG A 82 -16.29 35.38 26.56
CA ARG A 82 -16.21 35.87 25.16
C ARG A 82 -15.06 35.24 24.39
N CYS A 83 -13.89 35.08 25.01
CA CYS A 83 -12.74 34.44 24.38
C CYS A 83 -13.01 32.96 24.06
N ARG A 84 -13.57 32.20 25.01
CA ARG A 84 -13.98 30.81 24.78
C ARG A 84 -15.02 30.67 23.67
N ASN A 85 -16.02 31.54 23.64
CA ASN A 85 -17.06 31.49 22.61
C ASN A 85 -16.48 31.78 21.22
N THR A 86 -15.62 32.80 21.10
CA THR A 86 -14.94 33.15 19.85
C THR A 86 -14.01 32.03 19.38
N SER A 87 -13.29 31.37 20.30
CA SER A 87 -12.43 30.22 19.98
C SER A 87 -13.24 29.02 19.50
N ALA A 88 -14.40 28.76 20.08
CA ALA A 88 -15.27 27.67 19.66
C ALA A 88 -15.80 27.92 18.24
N GLU A 89 -16.23 29.15 17.94
CA GLU A 89 -16.67 29.53 16.59
C GLU A 89 -15.52 29.47 15.57
N LEU A 90 -14.32 29.95 15.91
CA LEU A 90 -13.16 29.88 15.03
C LEU A 90 -12.74 28.43 14.72
N MET A 91 -12.81 27.54 15.71
CA MET A 91 -12.53 26.11 15.50
C MET A 91 -13.59 25.45 14.62
N LYS A 92 -14.88 25.80 14.76
CA LYS A 92 -15.93 25.34 13.85
C LYS A 92 -15.65 25.77 12.41
N VAL A 93 -15.29 27.04 12.20
CA VAL A 93 -14.94 27.57 10.86
C VAL A 93 -13.72 26.85 10.29
N LYS A 94 -12.67 26.60 11.08
CA LYS A 94 -11.48 25.88 10.63
C LYS A 94 -11.78 24.42 10.23
N VAL A 95 -12.62 23.73 11.00
CA VAL A 95 -13.07 22.37 10.69
C VAL A 95 -13.90 22.36 9.41
N GLN A 96 -14.83 23.31 9.25
CA GLN A 96 -15.61 23.46 8.02
C GLN A 96 -14.71 23.71 6.80
N LEU A 97 -13.74 24.62 6.91
CA LEU A 97 -12.80 24.91 5.82
C LEU A 97 -11.94 23.68 5.45
N LEU A 98 -11.50 22.90 6.44
CA LEU A 98 -10.80 21.64 6.20
C LEU A 98 -11.69 20.60 5.51
N GLN A 99 -12.94 20.48 5.93
CA GLN A 99 -13.92 19.59 5.30
C GLN A 99 -14.18 19.98 3.84
N GLU A 100 -14.33 21.27 3.55
CA GLU A 100 -14.49 21.77 2.18
C GLU A 100 -13.23 21.54 1.33
N THR A 101 -12.04 21.73 1.90
CA THR A 101 -10.76 21.47 1.21
C THR A 101 -10.60 19.99 0.85
N VAL A 102 -10.92 19.08 1.79
CA VAL A 102 -10.89 17.63 1.54
C VAL A 102 -11.90 17.26 0.44
N ARG A 103 -13.13 17.78 0.53
CA ARG A 103 -14.17 17.55 -0.48
C ARG A 103 -13.78 18.07 -1.87
N SER A 104 -13.10 19.22 -1.93
CA SER A 104 -12.58 19.78 -3.20
C SER A 104 -11.52 18.87 -3.82
N ARG A 105 -10.59 18.33 -3.02
CA ARG A 105 -9.57 17.39 -3.51
C ARG A 105 -10.15 16.06 -3.95
N GLU A 106 -11.16 15.54 -3.23
CA GLU A 106 -11.89 14.33 -3.65
C GLU A 106 -12.58 14.54 -5.00
N LEU A 107 -13.15 15.73 -5.22
CA LEU A 107 -13.77 16.09 -6.49
C LEU A 107 -12.73 16.21 -7.62
N GLU A 108 -11.58 16.85 -7.38
CA GLU A 108 -10.46 16.93 -8.33
C GLU A 108 -9.95 15.55 -8.73
N ASN A 109 -9.75 14.65 -7.75
CA ASN A 109 -9.35 13.27 -8.02
C ASN A 109 -10.41 12.51 -8.83
N THR A 110 -11.70 12.73 -8.52
CA THR A 110 -12.80 12.12 -9.27
C THR A 110 -12.82 12.61 -10.71
N VAL A 111 -12.64 13.92 -10.95
CA VAL A 111 -12.55 14.50 -12.29
C VAL A 111 -11.34 13.95 -13.05
N LEU A 112 -10.18 13.82 -12.41
CA LEU A 112 -8.99 13.25 -13.02
C LEU A 112 -9.24 11.79 -13.47
N VAL A 113 -9.78 10.95 -12.57
CA VAL A 113 -10.10 9.55 -12.89
C VAL A 113 -11.14 9.44 -14.01
N GLN A 114 -12.18 10.28 -13.99
CA GLN A 114 -13.18 10.30 -15.06
C GLN A 114 -12.60 10.78 -16.39
N SER A 115 -11.69 11.76 -16.39
CA SER A 115 -11.00 12.23 -17.61
C SER A 115 -10.12 11.14 -18.23
N GLN A 116 -9.43 10.34 -17.40
CA GLN A 116 -8.65 9.19 -17.87
C GLN A 116 -9.55 8.08 -18.42
N LYS A 117 -10.68 7.78 -17.76
CA LYS A 117 -11.68 6.85 -18.29
C LYS A 117 -12.26 7.31 -19.62
N LEU A 118 -12.49 8.62 -19.77
CA LEU A 118 -12.96 9.20 -21.02
C LEU A 118 -11.90 9.03 -22.12
N ALA A 119 -10.62 9.31 -21.84
CA ALA A 119 -9.53 9.10 -22.79
C ALA A 119 -9.38 7.62 -23.19
N GLN A 120 -9.54 6.68 -22.24
CA GLN A 120 -9.57 5.25 -22.53
C GLN A 120 -10.77 4.86 -23.40
N LEU A 121 -11.95 5.42 -23.12
CA LEU A 121 -13.16 5.19 -23.91
C LEU A 121 -12.99 5.74 -25.33
N GLU A 122 -12.39 6.92 -25.49
CA GLU A 122 -12.07 7.51 -26.78
C GLU A 122 -11.09 6.62 -27.58
N GLN A 123 -10.06 6.07 -26.94
CA GLN A 123 -9.17 5.09 -27.59
C GLN A 123 -9.90 3.82 -28.02
N LEU A 124 -10.84 3.34 -27.19
CA LEU A 124 -11.63 2.14 -27.47
C LEU A 124 -12.61 2.38 -28.62
N VAL A 125 -13.27 3.53 -28.64
CA VAL A 125 -14.15 3.97 -29.73
C VAL A 125 -13.34 4.16 -31.02
N GLN A 126 -12.17 4.79 -30.95
CA GLN A 126 -11.29 4.94 -32.12
C GLN A 126 -10.87 3.58 -32.67
N GLY A 127 -10.48 2.63 -31.80
CA GLY A 127 -10.18 1.26 -32.20
C GLY A 127 -11.38 0.54 -32.83
N LEU A 128 -12.60 0.78 -32.36
CA LEU A 128 -13.82 0.23 -32.97
C LEU A 128 -14.13 0.86 -34.33
N VAL A 129 -13.90 2.17 -34.50
CA VAL A 129 -14.07 2.89 -35.77
C VAL A 129 -13.03 2.42 -36.81
N ASP A 130 -11.78 2.24 -36.39
CA ASP A 130 -10.71 1.71 -37.25
C ASP A 130 -10.99 0.26 -37.66
N ASN A 131 -11.58 -0.55 -36.77
CA ASN A 131 -12.07 -1.91 -37.06
C ASN A 131 -13.32 -1.93 -37.97
N GLN A 132 -14.07 -0.83 -38.08
CA GLN A 132 -15.26 -0.74 -38.93
C GLN A 132 -14.94 -0.21 -40.34
N GLN A 133 -13.81 0.51 -40.50
CA GLN A 133 -13.34 1.03 -41.79
C GLN A 133 -12.33 0.11 -42.49
N SER A 134 -11.61 -0.72 -41.73
CA SER A 134 -10.85 -1.83 -42.30
C SER A 134 -11.78 -3.04 -42.41
N GLY A 135 -11.81 -3.73 -43.56
CA GLY A 135 -12.47 -5.03 -43.69
C GLY A 135 -11.77 -6.14 -42.88
N GLU A 136 -11.19 -5.81 -41.72
CA GLU A 136 -10.47 -6.73 -40.85
C GLU A 136 -11.47 -7.59 -40.09
N THR A 137 -11.53 -8.86 -40.47
CA THR A 137 -12.24 -9.86 -39.68
C THR A 137 -11.61 -9.99 -38.31
N LEU A 138 -12.47 -10.09 -37.29
CA LEU A 138 -12.07 -10.40 -35.93
C LEU A 138 -11.26 -11.70 -35.89
N TRP A 139 -10.18 -11.69 -35.11
CA TRP A 139 -9.47 -12.92 -34.75
C TRP A 139 -10.41 -13.87 -33.99
N THR A 140 -10.32 -15.16 -34.26
CA THR A 140 -10.94 -16.18 -33.41
C THR A 140 -10.33 -16.14 -32.01
N GLU A 141 -11.06 -16.70 -31.05
CA GLU A 141 -10.47 -17.08 -29.76
C GLU A 141 -9.25 -17.99 -29.96
N TRP A 142 -8.33 -17.94 -29.01
CA TRP A 142 -7.18 -18.84 -29.02
C TRP A 142 -7.61 -20.29 -28.88
N GLY A 143 -7.08 -21.16 -29.74
CA GLY A 143 -7.24 -22.61 -29.61
C GLY A 143 -6.54 -23.18 -28.36
N PRO A 144 -6.76 -24.47 -28.05
CA PRO A 144 -6.07 -25.13 -26.96
C PRO A 144 -4.56 -25.15 -27.19
N CYS A 145 -3.79 -25.22 -26.10
CA CYS A 145 -2.35 -25.41 -26.20
C CYS A 145 -2.03 -26.80 -26.76
N ASN A 146 -1.11 -26.88 -27.74
CA ASN A 146 -0.73 -28.17 -28.34
C ASN A 146 0.13 -29.05 -27.41
N ALA A 147 0.72 -28.48 -26.36
CA ALA A 147 1.48 -29.17 -25.34
C ALA A 147 1.09 -28.61 -23.97
N SER A 148 0.77 -29.46 -23.02
CA SER A 148 0.46 -28.99 -21.66
C SER A 148 1.71 -28.53 -20.93
N CYS A 149 2.91 -28.95 -21.33
CA CYS A 149 4.19 -28.66 -20.68
C CYS A 149 5.36 -28.65 -21.70
N ASP A 150 6.57 -28.25 -21.26
CA ASP A 150 7.81 -28.11 -22.01
C ASP A 150 7.74 -27.14 -23.22
N GLY A 151 6.81 -26.20 -23.19
CA GLY A 151 6.63 -25.20 -24.25
C GLY A 151 5.76 -25.72 -25.38
N GLY A 152 4.54 -25.17 -25.45
CA GLY A 152 3.58 -25.38 -26.52
C GLY A 152 3.24 -24.09 -27.25
N LEU A 153 2.46 -24.24 -28.32
CA LEU A 153 1.86 -23.19 -29.10
C LEU A 153 0.34 -23.37 -29.12
N ARG A 154 -0.36 -22.24 -28.98
CA ARG A 154 -1.78 -22.11 -29.31
C ARG A 154 -1.92 -21.25 -30.55
N THR A 155 -2.95 -21.53 -31.33
CA THR A 155 -3.19 -20.89 -32.62
C THR A 155 -4.54 -20.19 -32.61
N ARG A 156 -4.61 -19.01 -33.24
CA ARG A 156 -5.87 -18.36 -33.64
C ARG A 156 -5.80 -17.96 -35.10
N LYS A 157 -6.97 -17.78 -35.71
CA LYS A 157 -7.08 -17.44 -37.12
C LYS A 157 -7.92 -16.19 -37.33
N ARG A 158 -7.68 -15.47 -38.42
CA ARG A 158 -8.62 -14.47 -38.97
C ARG A 158 -8.68 -14.63 -40.48
N THR A 159 -9.76 -14.18 -41.10
CA THR A 159 -9.99 -14.32 -42.55
C THR A 159 -10.11 -12.96 -43.19
N THR A 160 -9.00 -12.36 -43.61
CA THR A 160 -9.02 -11.03 -44.23
C THR A 160 -9.50 -11.12 -45.67
N CYS A 161 -10.50 -10.32 -46.06
CA CYS A 161 -11.01 -10.30 -47.44
C CYS A 161 -10.69 -8.95 -48.10
N SER A 162 -9.84 -8.95 -49.12
CA SER A 162 -9.49 -7.74 -49.87
C SER A 162 -10.58 -7.36 -50.89
N SER A 163 -11.38 -8.34 -51.33
CA SER A 163 -12.55 -8.14 -52.20
C SER A 163 -13.54 -9.31 -52.03
N PRO A 164 -14.82 -9.18 -52.45
CA PRO A 164 -15.79 -10.26 -52.38
C PRO A 164 -15.30 -11.50 -53.13
N GLY A 165 -15.06 -12.59 -52.40
CA GLY A 165 -14.53 -13.86 -52.96
C GLY A 165 -13.01 -14.00 -52.93
N GLN A 166 -12.26 -12.98 -52.50
CA GLN A 166 -10.80 -13.02 -52.36
C GLN A 166 -10.40 -12.81 -50.90
N CYS A 167 -10.40 -13.91 -50.15
CA CYS A 167 -10.08 -13.93 -48.73
C CYS A 167 -8.81 -14.74 -48.46
N SER A 168 -7.97 -14.23 -47.56
CA SER A 168 -6.79 -14.91 -47.02
C SER A 168 -7.01 -15.29 -45.57
N GLU A 169 -6.62 -16.50 -45.18
CA GLU A 169 -6.51 -16.86 -43.76
C GLU A 169 -5.15 -16.42 -43.22
N GLU A 170 -5.17 -15.66 -42.14
CA GLU A 170 -3.97 -15.36 -41.35
C GLU A 170 -4.01 -16.19 -40.07
N THR A 171 -2.88 -16.81 -39.74
CA THR A 171 -2.72 -17.59 -38.50
C THR A 171 -1.70 -16.90 -37.60
N SER A 172 -2.07 -16.74 -36.33
CA SER A 172 -1.20 -16.20 -35.30
C SER A 172 -0.89 -17.30 -34.28
N TYR A 173 0.34 -17.30 -33.77
CA TYR A 173 0.85 -18.25 -32.79
C TYR A 173 1.17 -17.53 -31.50
N ARG A 174 0.94 -18.20 -30.37
CA ARG A 174 1.34 -17.72 -29.05
C ARG A 174 1.83 -18.89 -28.21
N HIS A 175 2.87 -18.66 -27.43
CA HIS A 175 3.39 -19.66 -26.50
C HIS A 175 2.38 -19.98 -25.39
N CYS A 176 2.43 -21.22 -24.91
CA CYS A 176 1.64 -21.74 -23.79
C CYS A 176 2.35 -22.96 -23.22
N GLY A 177 1.87 -23.53 -22.11
CA GLY A 177 2.50 -24.72 -21.52
C GLY A 177 3.99 -24.53 -21.22
N LEU A 178 4.42 -23.30 -20.90
CA LEU A 178 5.84 -22.92 -20.74
C LEU A 178 6.54 -23.64 -19.58
N HIS A 179 5.80 -24.42 -18.82
CA HIS A 179 6.30 -25.07 -17.65
C HIS A 179 6.87 -26.45 -17.93
N PRO A 180 7.87 -26.92 -17.18
CA PRO A 180 8.41 -28.25 -17.38
C PRO A 180 7.36 -29.35 -17.22
N CYS A 181 7.56 -30.44 -17.94
CA CYS A 181 6.71 -31.61 -17.74
C CYS A 181 6.96 -32.25 -16.36
N PRO A 182 5.91 -32.76 -15.68
CA PRO A 182 6.07 -33.39 -14.38
C PRO A 182 7.05 -34.55 -14.45
N VAL A 183 8.06 -34.53 -13.57
CA VAL A 183 8.97 -35.66 -13.38
C VAL A 183 8.47 -36.46 -12.18
N PHE A 184 8.01 -37.69 -12.43
CA PHE A 184 7.50 -38.58 -11.39
C PHE A 184 8.61 -38.95 -10.40
N LYS A 185 8.32 -38.84 -9.10
CA LYS A 185 9.21 -39.31 -8.04
C LYS A 185 8.76 -40.70 -7.60
N ALA A 186 9.67 -41.67 -7.65
CA ALA A 186 9.44 -43.01 -7.13
C ALA A 186 9.30 -42.98 -5.60
N CYS A 187 8.50 -43.89 -5.06
CA CYS A 187 8.43 -44.09 -3.62
C CYS A 187 9.74 -44.66 -3.06
N GLY A 188 10.21 -44.10 -1.95
CA GLY A 188 11.28 -44.66 -1.13
C GLY A 188 10.79 -45.83 -0.27
N SER A 189 11.73 -46.64 0.21
CA SER A 189 11.47 -47.83 1.04
C SER A 189 11.36 -47.54 2.55
N GLY A 190 11.29 -46.27 2.94
CA GLY A 190 11.33 -45.83 4.34
C GLY A 190 9.94 -45.52 4.94
N ARG A 191 9.93 -45.17 6.23
CA ARG A 191 8.72 -44.72 6.97
C ARG A 191 8.04 -43.51 6.31
N TRP A 192 8.81 -42.74 5.56
CA TRP A 192 8.35 -41.61 4.74
C TRP A 192 8.69 -41.94 3.29
N PRO A 193 7.81 -42.69 2.58
CA PRO A 193 8.09 -43.12 1.21
C PRO A 193 8.18 -41.94 0.24
N CYS A 194 7.69 -40.76 0.63
CA CYS A 194 7.78 -39.54 -0.16
C CYS A 194 8.52 -38.45 0.61
N TYR A 195 9.62 -37.97 0.03
CA TYR A 195 10.48 -36.92 0.59
C TYR A 195 10.23 -35.60 -0.14
N ALA A 196 9.08 -34.96 0.10
CA ALA A 196 8.87 -33.54 -0.17
C ALA A 196 7.55 -33.03 0.46
N SER A 197 7.41 -31.71 0.58
CA SER A 197 6.24 -30.92 0.99
C SER A 197 5.29 -31.48 2.05
N TYR A 198 5.44 -31.01 3.29
CA TYR A 198 4.40 -31.15 4.34
C TYR A 198 3.06 -30.53 3.92
N ALA A 199 3.10 -29.46 3.11
CA ALA A 199 1.91 -28.73 2.72
C ALA A 199 1.10 -29.44 1.62
N GLY A 200 1.79 -30.15 0.71
CA GLY A 200 1.18 -30.86 -0.41
C GLY A 200 0.51 -32.20 -0.03
N ARG A 201 0.68 -32.68 1.21
CA ARG A 201 0.22 -33.99 1.70
C ARG A 201 0.56 -35.13 0.72
N GLN A 202 1.79 -35.62 0.81
CA GLN A 202 2.29 -36.65 -0.10
C GLN A 202 1.89 -38.07 0.33
N GLU A 203 1.45 -38.87 -0.64
CA GLU A 203 1.13 -40.28 -0.49
C GLU A 203 1.85 -41.10 -1.56
N CYS A 204 2.22 -42.33 -1.23
CA CYS A 204 2.71 -43.29 -2.22
C CYS A 204 1.51 -44.02 -2.84
N ARG A 205 1.31 -43.88 -4.15
CA ARG A 205 0.30 -44.61 -4.93
C ARG A 205 0.97 -45.26 -6.12
N ASP A 206 0.79 -46.57 -6.27
CA ASP A 206 1.33 -47.35 -7.39
C ASP A 206 2.85 -47.17 -7.62
N GLY A 207 3.62 -47.06 -6.53
CA GLY A 207 5.07 -46.86 -6.58
C GLY A 207 5.52 -45.43 -6.90
N GLN A 208 4.58 -44.48 -6.99
CA GLN A 208 4.85 -43.07 -7.24
C GLN A 208 4.39 -42.18 -6.09
N CYS A 209 5.14 -41.12 -5.82
CA CYS A 209 4.76 -40.09 -4.88
C CYS A 209 3.80 -39.10 -5.54
N VAL A 210 2.62 -38.95 -4.93
CA VAL A 210 1.58 -38.03 -5.39
C VAL A 210 1.15 -37.09 -4.27
N CYS A 211 0.75 -35.87 -4.62
CA CYS A 211 0.21 -34.89 -3.70
C CYS A 211 -1.31 -34.88 -3.68
N THR A 212 -1.90 -34.89 -2.48
CA THR A 212 -3.35 -34.96 -2.28
C THR A 212 -3.94 -33.69 -1.67
N ALA A 213 -3.11 -32.70 -1.34
CA ALA A 213 -3.61 -31.41 -0.90
C ALA A 213 -4.32 -30.64 -2.04
N GLU A 214 -5.38 -29.92 -1.68
CA GLU A 214 -6.09 -29.04 -2.60
C GLU A 214 -5.15 -27.93 -3.10
N ASN A 215 -5.22 -27.62 -4.39
CA ASN A 215 -4.40 -26.59 -5.04
C ASN A 215 -2.90 -26.92 -5.05
N TYR A 216 -2.57 -28.21 -5.11
CA TYR A 216 -1.23 -28.71 -5.38
C TYR A 216 -1.28 -29.62 -6.58
N ASN A 217 -0.29 -29.51 -7.46
CA ASN A 217 -0.16 -30.41 -8.58
C ASN A 217 0.06 -31.84 -8.08
N LEU A 218 -0.71 -32.78 -8.62
CA LEU A 218 -0.73 -34.17 -8.20
C LEU A 218 0.66 -34.84 -8.25
N TYR A 219 1.53 -34.46 -9.19
CA TYR A 219 2.79 -35.16 -9.44
C TYR A 219 4.03 -34.35 -9.08
N THR A 220 4.00 -33.03 -9.26
CA THR A 220 5.13 -32.17 -8.90
C THR A 220 5.07 -31.72 -7.44
N CYS A 221 3.89 -31.78 -6.81
CA CYS A 221 3.66 -31.29 -5.46
C CYS A 221 3.94 -29.79 -5.28
N GLU A 222 4.00 -29.06 -6.39
CA GLU A 222 4.08 -27.62 -6.38
C GLU A 222 2.67 -27.01 -6.31
N VAL A 223 2.57 -25.76 -5.88
CA VAL A 223 1.30 -25.05 -5.75
C VAL A 223 0.69 -24.84 -7.14
N GLU A 224 -0.60 -25.14 -7.27
CA GLU A 224 -1.36 -25.01 -8.52
C GLU A 224 -2.73 -24.38 -8.21
N VAL A 225 -2.90 -23.12 -8.57
CA VAL A 225 -4.14 -22.37 -8.35
C VAL A 225 -4.60 -21.75 -9.67
N GLY A 226 -5.73 -22.24 -10.20
CA GLY A 226 -6.17 -21.90 -11.55
C GLY A 226 -5.13 -22.37 -12.58
N ASN A 227 -4.73 -21.50 -13.51
CA ASN A 227 -3.67 -21.81 -14.48
C ASN A 227 -2.26 -21.47 -13.98
N CYS A 228 -2.11 -20.99 -12.74
CA CYS A 228 -0.82 -20.69 -12.15
C CYS A 228 -0.29 -21.91 -11.38
N THR A 229 0.53 -22.72 -12.06
CA THR A 229 1.37 -23.73 -11.41
C THR A 229 2.73 -23.11 -11.10
N ILE A 230 3.15 -23.16 -9.84
CA ILE A 230 4.44 -22.61 -9.40
C ILE A 230 5.55 -23.59 -9.74
N PHE A 231 6.65 -23.08 -10.28
CA PHE A 231 7.86 -23.84 -10.57
C PHE A 231 9.04 -23.29 -9.80
N ARG A 232 9.91 -24.19 -9.35
CA ARG A 232 11.04 -23.90 -8.49
C ARG A 232 12.38 -23.98 -9.23
N GLY A 233 13.24 -22.98 -9.01
CA GLY A 233 14.62 -22.97 -9.48
C GLY A 233 14.74 -22.71 -10.97
N ALA A 234 15.55 -23.50 -11.68
CA ALA A 234 15.81 -23.31 -13.12
C ALA A 234 14.56 -23.47 -14.00
N ALA A 235 13.54 -24.17 -13.49
CA ALA A 235 12.23 -24.35 -14.12
C ALA A 235 11.31 -23.12 -14.03
N SER A 236 11.70 -22.11 -13.25
CA SER A 236 10.91 -20.94 -12.95
C SER A 236 10.92 -19.98 -14.16
N VAL A 237 9.74 -19.58 -14.65
CA VAL A 237 9.54 -18.70 -15.83
C VAL A 237 8.91 -17.34 -15.49
N GLY A 238 8.96 -16.92 -14.21
CA GLY A 238 8.32 -15.71 -13.70
C GLY A 238 8.80 -14.41 -14.35
N LEU A 239 7.88 -13.45 -14.46
CA LEU A 239 8.18 -12.09 -14.93
C LEU A 239 8.98 -11.25 -13.91
N GLY A 240 9.06 -11.72 -12.67
CA GLY A 240 9.89 -11.13 -11.63
C GLY A 240 11.20 -11.90 -11.45
N VAL A 241 12.30 -11.16 -11.39
CA VAL A 241 13.64 -11.73 -11.12
C VAL A 241 14.32 -10.95 -10.01
N ALA A 242 15.04 -11.62 -9.12
CA ALA A 242 15.88 -10.93 -8.13
C ALA A 242 16.96 -10.11 -8.86
N ALA A 243 17.09 -8.83 -8.50
CA ALA A 243 18.03 -7.91 -9.16
C ALA A 243 19.49 -8.43 -9.10
N PRO A 244 20.30 -8.23 -10.14
CA PRO A 244 21.70 -8.63 -10.13
C PRO A 244 22.47 -8.06 -8.93
N GLY A 245 23.35 -8.87 -8.31
CA GLY A 245 24.14 -8.45 -7.16
C GLY A 245 23.37 -8.29 -5.84
N THR A 246 22.05 -8.52 -5.82
CA THR A 246 21.27 -8.54 -4.58
C THR A 246 21.44 -9.85 -3.82
N TYR A 247 21.32 -9.81 -2.49
CA TYR A 247 21.15 -11.04 -1.73
C TYR A 247 19.84 -11.73 -2.11
N ARG A 248 19.92 -13.05 -2.30
CA ARG A 248 18.77 -13.95 -2.40
C ARG A 248 19.06 -15.26 -1.67
N LEU A 249 18.06 -15.78 -0.95
CA LEU A 249 18.10 -17.11 -0.37
C LEU A 249 17.00 -17.97 -0.98
N GLY A 250 17.39 -19.19 -1.33
CA GLY A 250 16.51 -20.15 -1.96
C GLY A 250 16.32 -19.92 -3.47
N PRO A 251 15.79 -20.94 -4.17
CA PRO A 251 15.46 -20.83 -5.58
C PRO A 251 14.25 -19.91 -5.81
N ARG A 252 14.16 -19.35 -7.02
CA ARG A 252 12.97 -18.62 -7.50
C ARG A 252 11.79 -19.59 -7.61
N ASN A 253 10.63 -19.21 -7.10
CA ASN A 253 9.37 -19.89 -7.30
C ASN A 253 8.49 -19.00 -8.17
N SER A 254 7.93 -19.50 -9.28
CA SER A 254 7.14 -18.62 -10.15
C SER A 254 6.11 -19.33 -11.01
N CYS A 255 5.13 -18.58 -11.49
CA CYS A 255 4.26 -18.95 -12.61
C CYS A 255 4.03 -17.70 -13.49
N VAL A 256 3.59 -17.92 -14.73
CA VAL A 256 3.11 -16.85 -15.62
C VAL A 256 1.91 -17.36 -16.43
N THR A 257 0.88 -16.55 -16.56
CA THR A 257 -0.36 -16.85 -17.29
C THR A 257 -0.87 -15.62 -18.06
N ASP A 258 -1.92 -15.80 -18.87
CA ASP A 258 -2.66 -14.70 -19.55
C ASP A 258 -4.18 -14.96 -19.52
N ASP A 259 -4.69 -15.47 -18.40
CA ASP A 259 -6.09 -15.86 -18.26
C ASP A 259 -6.98 -14.78 -17.64
N ASN A 260 -6.39 -13.74 -17.07
CA ASN A 260 -7.14 -12.58 -16.58
C ASN A 260 -7.39 -11.57 -17.71
N LYS A 261 -8.64 -11.43 -18.14
CA LYS A 261 -9.04 -10.52 -19.23
C LYS A 261 -9.13 -9.07 -18.78
N ASP A 262 -9.39 -8.84 -17.50
CA ASP A 262 -9.76 -7.53 -16.98
C ASP A 262 -8.57 -6.81 -16.32
N LYS A 263 -7.62 -7.55 -15.76
CA LYS A 263 -6.48 -6.99 -15.00
C LYS A 263 -5.19 -7.71 -15.32
N GLU A 264 -4.09 -6.98 -15.15
CA GLU A 264 -2.74 -7.54 -15.13
C GLU A 264 -2.30 -7.64 -13.67
N VAL A 265 -2.26 -8.86 -13.11
CA VAL A 265 -2.09 -9.10 -11.67
C VAL A 265 -0.74 -9.76 -11.41
N HIS A 266 0.18 -9.03 -10.79
CA HIS A 266 1.50 -9.55 -10.42
C HIS A 266 1.61 -9.74 -8.92
N VAL A 267 2.11 -10.90 -8.52
CA VAL A 267 2.26 -11.28 -7.12
C VAL A 267 3.72 -11.49 -6.79
N ILE A 268 4.21 -10.80 -5.77
CA ILE A 268 5.56 -10.94 -5.24
C ILE A 268 5.47 -11.47 -3.81
N GLY A 269 6.07 -12.63 -3.55
CA GLY A 269 6.06 -13.29 -2.24
C GLY A 269 7.46 -13.44 -1.64
N THR A 270 7.61 -13.20 -0.33
CA THR A 270 8.83 -13.56 0.40
C THR A 270 8.55 -14.06 1.81
N TYR A 271 9.48 -14.81 2.40
CA TYR A 271 9.44 -15.07 3.83
C TYR A 271 9.93 -13.83 4.59
N GLY A 272 11.03 -13.21 4.19
CA GLY A 272 11.50 -11.99 4.82
C GLY A 272 12.77 -11.43 4.22
N ASN A 273 13.39 -10.47 4.91
CA ASN A 273 14.64 -9.88 4.44
C ASN A 273 15.83 -10.81 4.75
N ALA A 274 16.81 -10.80 3.86
CA ALA A 274 18.15 -11.31 4.06
C ALA A 274 18.75 -10.93 5.43
N THR A 275 18.57 -9.67 5.81
CA THR A 275 19.14 -9.09 7.03
C THR A 275 18.46 -9.58 8.30
N TYR A 276 17.31 -10.24 8.20
CA TYR A 276 16.58 -10.79 9.36
C TYR A 276 17.27 -12.02 9.99
N ASN A 277 18.25 -12.62 9.31
CA ASN A 277 18.97 -13.78 9.85
C ASN A 277 19.98 -13.43 10.98
N SER A 278 20.07 -12.17 11.42
CA SER A 278 20.78 -11.78 12.64
C SER A 278 19.94 -12.04 13.89
N PHE A 279 19.51 -13.28 14.12
CA PHE A 279 18.81 -13.75 15.32
C PHE A 279 19.68 -13.74 16.61
N ARG A 280 20.58 -12.76 16.77
CA ARG A 280 21.52 -12.73 17.91
C ARG A 280 21.78 -11.38 18.54
N THR A 281 20.92 -10.38 18.33
CA THR A 281 20.97 -9.15 19.15
C THR A 281 19.55 -8.69 19.48
N PRO A 282 19.10 -8.83 20.74
CA PRO A 282 17.76 -8.41 21.18
C PRO A 282 17.55 -6.88 21.21
N ASP A 283 18.54 -6.07 20.83
CA ASP A 283 18.56 -4.66 21.22
C ASP A 283 19.04 -3.69 20.13
N ARG A 284 18.78 -3.98 18.85
CA ARG A 284 18.90 -2.96 17.82
C ARG A 284 17.72 -3.05 16.88
N LEU A 285 16.97 -1.95 16.81
CA LEU A 285 16.17 -1.51 15.68
C LEU A 285 17.04 -1.67 14.41
N VAL A 286 17.09 -2.88 13.84
CA VAL A 286 17.69 -3.11 12.53
C VAL A 286 16.95 -2.16 11.59
N PRO A 287 17.67 -1.34 10.80
CA PRO A 287 17.01 -0.47 9.84
C PRO A 287 16.00 -1.31 9.06
N LYS A 288 14.78 -0.79 9.01
CA LYS A 288 13.67 -1.34 8.25
C LYS A 288 14.06 -1.23 6.78
N ASP A 289 14.95 -2.11 6.34
CA ASP A 289 15.53 -2.09 5.01
C ASP A 289 14.38 -2.23 4.02
N TRP A 290 14.24 -1.21 3.18
CA TRP A 290 13.22 -1.17 2.15
C TRP A 290 13.52 -2.25 1.08
N PHE A 291 12.46 -2.93 0.65
CA PHE A 291 12.49 -3.88 -0.43
C PHE A 291 12.18 -3.16 -1.73
N ASN A 292 13.12 -3.20 -2.67
CA ASN A 292 12.97 -2.46 -3.91
C ASN A 292 12.30 -3.34 -4.96
N VAL A 293 11.16 -2.89 -5.49
CA VAL A 293 10.50 -3.47 -6.64
C VAL A 293 10.64 -2.50 -7.81
N LYS A 294 11.47 -2.85 -8.78
CA LYS A 294 11.68 -2.07 -10.00
C LYS A 294 10.77 -2.60 -11.10
N LEU A 295 9.86 -1.77 -11.59
CA LEU A 295 9.03 -2.11 -12.73
C LEU A 295 9.76 -1.81 -14.04
N VAL A 296 9.70 -2.75 -14.97
CA VAL A 296 10.22 -2.58 -16.33
C VAL A 296 9.09 -2.85 -17.31
N GLN A 297 8.71 -1.84 -18.07
CA GLN A 297 7.68 -1.99 -19.08
C GLN A 297 8.27 -2.68 -20.32
N ARG A 298 7.71 -3.82 -20.72
CA ARG A 298 8.12 -4.54 -21.94
C ARG A 298 7.21 -4.29 -23.14
N GLY A 299 6.04 -3.70 -22.90
CA GLY A 299 5.03 -3.45 -23.91
C GLY A 299 3.89 -2.57 -23.37
N PRO A 300 2.88 -2.27 -24.19
CA PRO A 300 1.77 -1.42 -23.75
C PRO A 300 1.00 -2.05 -22.58
N LEU A 301 0.59 -1.23 -21.62
CA LEU A 301 -0.31 -1.62 -20.54
C LEU A 301 -1.74 -1.52 -21.04
N THR A 302 -2.32 -2.64 -21.47
CA THR A 302 -3.70 -2.68 -22.00
C THR A 302 -4.74 -3.02 -20.94
N LYS A 303 -4.31 -3.40 -19.73
CA LYS A 303 -5.15 -3.74 -18.59
C LYS A 303 -4.71 -2.95 -17.36
N PRO A 304 -5.62 -2.59 -16.43
CA PRO A 304 -5.27 -2.07 -15.11
C PRO A 304 -4.27 -3.00 -14.39
N LEU A 305 -3.16 -2.41 -13.93
CA LEU A 305 -2.08 -3.12 -13.26
C LEU A 305 -2.35 -3.24 -11.76
N VAL A 306 -2.35 -4.46 -11.24
CA VAL A 306 -2.45 -4.78 -9.81
C VAL A 306 -1.17 -5.43 -9.34
N LEU A 307 -0.56 -4.84 -8.31
CA LEU A 307 0.64 -5.38 -7.67
C LEU A 307 0.30 -5.88 -6.27
N VAL A 308 0.47 -7.18 -6.04
CA VAL A 308 0.29 -7.80 -4.72
C VAL A 308 1.65 -8.16 -4.14
N MET A 309 1.97 -7.64 -2.97
CA MET A 309 3.23 -7.88 -2.27
C MET A 309 2.96 -8.54 -0.94
N ALA A 310 3.51 -9.73 -0.73
CA ALA A 310 3.29 -10.49 0.48
C ALA A 310 4.58 -10.92 1.18
N SER A 311 4.56 -10.83 2.51
CA SER A 311 5.67 -11.24 3.35
C SER A 311 5.24 -11.86 4.67
N TYR A 312 6.01 -12.82 5.17
CA TYR A 312 5.75 -13.36 6.52
C TYR A 312 6.01 -12.30 7.58
N TYR A 313 7.16 -11.64 7.54
CA TYR A 313 7.45 -10.50 8.41
C TYR A 313 6.89 -9.19 7.83
N PRO A 314 6.47 -8.21 8.66
CA PRO A 314 6.16 -6.87 8.19
C PRO A 314 7.36 -6.23 7.49
N MET A 315 7.14 -5.63 6.33
CA MET A 315 8.20 -5.08 5.49
C MET A 315 7.79 -3.74 4.86
N SER A 316 8.77 -2.89 4.62
CA SER A 316 8.60 -1.67 3.82
C SER A 316 8.99 -1.96 2.37
N TRP A 317 8.13 -1.56 1.43
CA TRP A 317 8.27 -1.78 0.00
C TRP A 317 8.48 -0.44 -0.71
N ASP A 318 9.56 -0.33 -1.47
CA ASP A 318 9.85 0.84 -2.29
C ASP A 318 9.65 0.48 -3.77
N LEU A 319 8.75 1.20 -4.43
CA LEU A 319 8.38 0.97 -5.82
C LEU A 319 9.12 1.95 -6.71
N ASP A 320 10.02 1.43 -7.54
CA ASP A 320 10.65 2.16 -8.64
C ASP A 320 9.79 1.95 -9.89
N ILE A 321 8.94 2.93 -10.18
CA ILE A 321 7.92 2.90 -11.24
C ILE A 321 8.40 3.83 -12.37
N PRO A 322 8.57 3.34 -13.60
CA PRO A 322 9.01 4.16 -14.72
C PRO A 322 7.93 5.18 -15.12
N ASP A 323 8.38 6.30 -15.69
CA ASP A 323 7.49 7.36 -16.16
C ASP A 323 6.42 6.83 -17.12
N GLY A 324 5.17 7.24 -16.92
CA GLY A 324 4.04 6.83 -17.74
C GLY A 324 3.40 5.50 -17.36
N VAL A 325 3.96 4.76 -16.39
CA VAL A 325 3.31 3.59 -15.79
C VAL A 325 2.52 4.01 -14.55
N THR A 326 1.26 3.56 -14.49
CA THR A 326 0.41 3.70 -13.31
C THR A 326 -0.02 2.33 -12.80
N ILE A 327 -0.02 2.16 -11.48
CA ILE A 327 -0.55 0.99 -10.81
C ILE A 327 -1.94 1.34 -10.30
N ASP A 328 -2.95 0.59 -10.74
CA ASP A 328 -4.33 0.77 -10.29
C ASP A 328 -4.44 0.45 -8.78
N THR A 329 -3.91 -0.70 -8.38
CA THR A 329 -3.96 -1.16 -6.99
C THR A 329 -2.63 -1.78 -6.55
N VAL A 330 -2.11 -1.31 -5.41
CA VAL A 330 -1.06 -1.98 -4.64
C VAL A 330 -1.69 -2.63 -3.42
N HIS A 331 -1.58 -3.95 -3.31
CA HIS A 331 -2.07 -4.72 -2.17
C HIS A 331 -0.88 -5.30 -1.39
N VAL A 332 -0.76 -4.95 -0.11
CA VAL A 332 0.28 -5.49 0.76
C VAL A 332 -0.32 -6.40 1.81
N SER A 333 0.06 -7.67 1.77
CA SER A 333 -0.35 -8.68 2.74
C SER A 333 0.82 -9.09 3.63
N GLY A 334 0.73 -8.80 4.92
CA GLY A 334 1.80 -9.13 5.88
C GLY A 334 1.24 -9.50 7.24
N GLN A 335 1.99 -10.27 8.03
CA GLN A 335 1.53 -10.65 9.37
C GLN A 335 1.45 -9.42 10.28
N THR A 336 0.24 -9.07 10.74
CA THR A 336 -0.02 -7.92 11.64
C THR A 336 0.00 -8.29 13.12
N SER A 337 0.60 -9.43 13.49
CA SER A 337 0.47 -9.94 14.87
C SER A 337 1.13 -9.00 15.88
N SER A 338 0.56 -8.92 17.08
CA SER A 338 1.04 -8.11 18.21
C SER A 338 2.49 -8.38 18.63
N ASN A 339 3.07 -9.49 18.15
CA ASN A 339 4.44 -9.90 18.45
C ASN A 339 5.48 -9.26 17.52
N PHE A 340 5.05 -8.58 16.45
CA PHE A 340 5.95 -7.86 15.54
C PHE A 340 5.76 -6.36 15.74
N ALA A 341 6.80 -5.68 16.22
CA ALA A 341 6.82 -4.23 16.32
C ALA A 341 7.02 -3.62 14.92
N GLY A 342 5.94 -3.44 14.15
CA GLY A 342 6.00 -2.72 12.88
C GLY A 342 4.80 -2.96 11.97
N SER A 343 4.37 -1.94 11.23
CA SER A 343 3.43 -2.05 10.11
C SER A 343 4.16 -2.12 8.78
N SER A 344 3.62 -2.88 7.82
CA SER A 344 4.07 -2.81 6.44
C SER A 344 3.82 -1.42 5.85
N GLN A 345 4.69 -0.98 4.97
CA GLN A 345 4.63 0.35 4.35
C GLN A 345 4.94 0.26 2.86
N VAL A 346 4.43 1.21 2.10
CA VAL A 346 4.70 1.36 0.66
C VAL A 346 5.19 2.79 0.40
N SER A 347 6.26 2.90 -0.38
CA SER A 347 6.78 4.14 -0.95
C SER A 347 6.70 4.00 -2.47
N ALA A 348 6.18 5.03 -3.13
CA ALA A 348 6.03 5.09 -4.57
C ALA A 348 6.03 6.56 -5.02
N PRO A 349 6.36 6.85 -6.30
CA PRO A 349 6.22 8.18 -6.87
C PRO A 349 4.79 8.75 -6.70
N THR A 350 4.69 10.05 -6.46
CA THR A 350 3.38 10.70 -6.23
C THR A 350 2.49 10.56 -7.47
N GLY A 351 1.28 10.05 -7.30
CA GLY A 351 0.31 9.85 -8.39
C GLY A 351 0.54 8.57 -9.23
N ALA A 352 1.59 7.79 -8.97
CA ALA A 352 1.85 6.55 -9.69
C ALA A 352 1.00 5.36 -9.21
N VAL A 353 0.38 5.47 -8.03
CA VAL A 353 -0.48 4.43 -7.43
C VAL A 353 -1.86 5.00 -7.16
N GLY A 354 -2.90 4.34 -7.68
CA GLY A 354 -4.30 4.72 -7.46
C GLY A 354 -4.77 4.38 -6.05
N THR A 355 -4.72 3.09 -5.70
CA THR A 355 -5.18 2.59 -4.39
C THR A 355 -4.10 1.76 -3.70
N THR A 356 -3.89 1.99 -2.41
CA THR A 356 -3.04 1.14 -1.55
C THR A 356 -3.89 0.43 -0.51
N VAL A 357 -3.87 -0.90 -0.50
CA VAL A 357 -4.53 -1.76 0.47
C VAL A 357 -3.46 -2.42 1.34
N ILE A 358 -3.59 -2.34 2.65
CA ILE A 358 -2.73 -3.04 3.60
C ILE A 358 -3.64 -3.82 4.54
N ASP A 359 -3.69 -5.14 4.37
CA ASP A 359 -4.50 -6.03 5.18
C ASP A 359 -3.76 -7.36 5.40
N TRP A 360 -4.46 -8.33 5.99
CA TRP A 360 -3.97 -9.68 6.10
C TRP A 360 -4.94 -10.60 5.38
N ILE A 361 -4.58 -11.04 4.17
CA ILE A 361 -5.35 -12.07 3.46
C ILE A 361 -4.71 -13.46 3.53
N HIS A 362 -3.38 -13.53 3.56
CA HIS A 362 -2.48 -14.69 3.77
C HIS A 362 -1.09 -14.31 3.21
N TYR A 363 -0.07 -15.14 3.39
CA TYR A 363 1.22 -14.95 2.72
C TYR A 363 1.74 -16.28 2.16
N GLY A 364 2.60 -16.17 1.15
CA GLY A 364 3.28 -17.30 0.55
C GLY A 364 4.35 -16.82 -0.40
N TYR A 365 5.44 -17.58 -0.48
CA TYR A 365 6.60 -17.29 -1.34
C TYR A 365 6.94 -18.47 -2.28
N GLY A 366 5.99 -19.40 -2.45
CA GLY A 366 6.05 -20.53 -3.37
C GLY A 366 6.73 -21.76 -2.78
N TYR A 367 7.14 -21.71 -1.51
CA TYR A 367 7.71 -22.85 -0.79
C TYR A 367 7.09 -22.95 0.60
N ASP A 368 6.00 -23.71 0.72
CA ASP A 368 5.13 -23.75 1.90
C ASP A 368 5.67 -24.66 3.04
N HIS A 369 6.98 -24.91 3.10
CA HIS A 369 7.59 -25.77 4.11
C HIS A 369 7.92 -25.07 5.43
N THR A 370 8.18 -23.76 5.41
CA THR A 370 8.66 -23.01 6.59
C THR A 370 7.65 -22.01 7.13
N GLY A 371 6.37 -22.18 6.76
CA GLY A 371 5.27 -21.29 7.11
C GLY A 371 4.63 -20.64 5.88
N GLY A 372 3.41 -20.19 6.06
CA GLY A 372 2.57 -19.62 5.01
C GLY A 372 1.73 -20.65 4.29
N SER A 373 0.88 -20.18 3.40
CA SER A 373 0.15 -21.01 2.45
C SER A 373 0.02 -20.23 1.15
N THR A 374 0.95 -20.44 0.23
CA THR A 374 0.94 -19.84 -1.10
C THR A 374 -0.33 -20.24 -1.85
N ALA A 375 -0.79 -21.49 -1.68
CA ALA A 375 -2.07 -21.96 -2.24
C ALA A 375 -3.27 -21.13 -1.77
N LEU A 376 -3.46 -20.97 -0.45
CA LEU A 376 -4.57 -20.17 0.09
C LEU A 376 -4.43 -18.69 -0.28
N PHE A 377 -3.20 -18.18 -0.25
CA PHE A 377 -2.90 -16.81 -0.63
C PHE A 377 -3.29 -16.50 -2.08
N LEU A 378 -2.87 -17.34 -3.03
CA LEU A 378 -3.24 -17.19 -4.45
C LEU A 378 -4.75 -17.36 -4.67
N LYS A 379 -5.41 -18.27 -3.94
CA LYS A 379 -6.87 -18.42 -4.00
C LYS A 379 -7.58 -17.11 -3.59
N LYS A 380 -7.12 -16.46 -2.52
CA LYS A 380 -7.64 -15.16 -2.09
C LYS A 380 -7.36 -14.03 -3.08
N ILE A 381 -6.18 -14.01 -3.70
CA ILE A 381 -5.89 -13.05 -4.77
C ILE A 381 -6.83 -13.26 -5.96
N ASN A 382 -7.06 -14.52 -6.37
CA ASN A 382 -7.98 -14.84 -7.47
C ASN A 382 -9.42 -14.40 -7.17
N GLU A 383 -9.88 -14.54 -5.92
CA GLU A 383 -11.19 -14.06 -5.48
C GLU A 383 -11.32 -12.52 -5.57
N LEU A 384 -10.23 -11.78 -5.32
CA LEU A 384 -10.23 -10.31 -5.26
C LEU A 384 -9.97 -9.65 -6.63
N TYR A 385 -9.06 -10.20 -7.42
CA TYR A 385 -8.51 -9.55 -8.61
C TYR A 385 -8.63 -10.39 -9.89
N GLY A 386 -9.16 -11.60 -9.79
CA GLY A 386 -9.13 -12.59 -10.87
C GLY A 386 -7.76 -13.30 -10.96
N PRO A 387 -7.60 -14.18 -11.96
CA PRO A 387 -6.38 -14.97 -12.11
C PRO A 387 -5.09 -14.14 -12.11
N VAL A 388 -4.02 -14.68 -11.55
CA VAL A 388 -2.71 -13.99 -11.48
C VAL A 388 -1.99 -14.06 -12.81
N THR A 389 -1.55 -12.92 -13.36
CA THR A 389 -0.71 -12.86 -14.55
C THR A 389 0.68 -13.42 -14.28
N SER A 390 1.26 -13.13 -13.11
CA SER A 390 2.50 -13.78 -12.71
C SER A 390 2.64 -13.87 -11.21
N TYR A 391 3.38 -14.88 -10.80
CA TYR A 391 3.84 -15.07 -9.44
C TYR A 391 5.37 -15.10 -9.42
N THR A 392 5.98 -14.41 -8.47
CA THR A 392 7.41 -14.50 -8.19
C THR A 392 7.64 -14.56 -6.70
N GLY A 393 8.31 -15.60 -6.23
CA GLY A 393 8.64 -15.79 -4.83
C GLY A 393 10.08 -16.23 -4.61
N TYR A 394 10.69 -15.73 -3.53
CA TYR A 394 11.92 -16.27 -2.99
C TYR A 394 11.79 -16.42 -1.48
N GLN A 395 12.59 -17.29 -0.86
CA GLN A 395 12.59 -17.36 0.60
C GLN A 395 13.05 -16.02 1.19
N HIS A 396 14.15 -15.48 0.68
CA HIS A 396 14.57 -14.12 1.00
C HIS A 396 15.10 -13.45 -0.25
N PHE A 397 14.82 -12.16 -0.42
CA PHE A 397 15.43 -11.30 -1.43
C PHE A 397 15.49 -9.87 -0.90
N LYS A 398 16.24 -8.98 -1.54
CA LYS A 398 16.25 -7.53 -1.21
C LYS A 398 15.70 -6.65 -2.33
N SER A 399 15.87 -7.06 -3.59
CA SER A 399 15.30 -6.35 -4.73
C SER A 399 14.83 -7.31 -5.81
N VAL A 400 13.71 -6.97 -6.46
CA VAL A 400 13.13 -7.66 -7.60
C VAL A 400 12.94 -6.66 -8.75
N ILE A 401 13.27 -7.10 -9.95
CA ILE A 401 12.92 -6.44 -11.21
C ILE A 401 11.71 -7.20 -11.76
N LEU A 402 10.60 -6.51 -11.99
CA LEU A 402 9.34 -7.07 -12.47
C LEU A 402 8.98 -6.51 -13.83
N GLN A 403 8.81 -7.37 -14.82
CA GLN A 403 8.32 -6.99 -16.14
C GLN A 403 6.79 -6.87 -16.16
N VAL A 404 6.27 -5.79 -16.76
CA VAL A 404 4.83 -5.49 -16.88
C VAL A 404 4.45 -5.02 -18.29
N GLY A 405 3.16 -5.13 -18.64
CA GLY A 405 2.59 -4.79 -19.94
C GLY A 405 2.91 -5.83 -21.01
N GLY A 406 2.35 -5.68 -22.22
CA GLY A 406 2.58 -6.61 -23.33
C GLY A 406 2.02 -8.03 -23.11
N ASP A 407 2.51 -9.00 -23.87
CA ASP A 407 2.08 -10.41 -23.76
C ASP A 407 2.88 -11.13 -22.65
N PRO A 408 2.24 -11.57 -21.54
CA PRO A 408 2.92 -12.29 -20.45
C PRO A 408 3.59 -13.59 -20.85
N LEU A 409 3.15 -14.22 -21.94
CA LEU A 409 3.72 -15.48 -22.40
C LEU A 409 4.81 -15.29 -23.48
N GLU A 410 5.10 -14.05 -23.86
CA GLU A 410 6.24 -13.77 -24.72
C GLU A 410 7.54 -13.99 -23.93
N VAL A 411 8.40 -14.87 -24.46
CA VAL A 411 9.71 -15.16 -23.88
C VAL A 411 10.61 -13.97 -24.21
N VAL A 412 10.78 -13.07 -23.24
CA VAL A 412 11.76 -11.99 -23.30
C VAL A 412 13.01 -12.43 -22.54
N GLU A 413 14.19 -12.01 -22.98
CA GLU A 413 15.43 -12.24 -22.20
C GLU A 413 15.26 -11.74 -20.76
N GLU A 414 15.82 -12.47 -19.80
CA GLU A 414 15.78 -12.03 -18.40
C GLU A 414 16.40 -10.64 -18.29
N PRO A 415 15.76 -9.69 -17.56
CA PRO A 415 16.27 -8.34 -17.49
C PRO A 415 17.62 -8.34 -16.77
N THR A 416 18.69 -8.01 -17.50
CA THR A 416 20.07 -8.08 -17.00
C THR A 416 20.53 -6.86 -16.19
N SER A 417 19.69 -5.82 -16.00
CA SER A 417 20.06 -4.62 -15.23
C SER A 417 18.88 -3.66 -14.99
#